data_AF-F3L173-F1
#
_entry.id   AF-F3L173-F1
#
_cell.length_a   1.000
_cell.length_b   1.000
_cell.length_c   1.000
_cell.angle_alpha   90.00
_cell.angle_beta   90.00
_cell.angle_gamma   90.00
#
_symmetry.space_group_name_H-M   'P 1'
#
loop_
_entity.id
_entity.type
_entity.pdbx_description
1 polymer ?
#
loop_
_entity_poly.entity_id
_entity_poly.type
_entity_poly.pdbx_seq_one_letter_code
_entity_poly.pdbx_strand_id
1 'polypeptide(L)' 'MTFRELSDREIASYVAAEPALDCAGAFKVEGLGISLFTEVSSTDPTALEGLPLISVCSMLREANLMN' A
#
# COMPACT_ATOMS: atom_id res chain seq x y z
N MET A 1 7.48 5.19 -1.67
CA MET A 1 7.18 4.80 -0.27
C MET A 1 8.50 4.68 0.45
N THR A 2 8.64 5.38 1.57
CA THR A 2 9.88 5.49 2.33
C THR A 2 9.59 5.12 3.77
N PHE A 3 10.20 4.03 4.26
CA PHE A 3 10.10 3.66 5.66
C PHE A 3 10.81 4.71 6.53
N ARG A 4 10.31 4.91 7.74
CA ARG A 4 11.10 5.56 8.79
C ARG A 4 12.12 4.56 9.36
N GLU A 5 13.07 5.06 10.14
CA GLU A 5 13.88 4.19 10.99
C GLU A 5 12.97 3.49 12.02
N LEU A 6 13.06 2.17 12.10
CA LEU A 6 12.23 1.32 12.96
C LEU A 6 13.13 0.53 13.90
N SER A 7 12.82 0.58 15.19
CA SER A 7 13.41 -0.33 16.17
C SER A 7 12.73 -1.70 16.13
N ASP A 8 13.44 -2.74 16.57
CA ASP A 8 12.87 -4.09 16.71
C ASP A 8 11.59 -4.11 17.55
N ARG A 9 11.50 -3.24 18.57
CA ARG A 9 10.32 -3.11 19.42
C ARG A 9 9.11 -2.60 18.62
N GLU A 10 9.31 -1.62 17.75
CA GLU A 10 8.24 -1.07 16.90
C GLU A 10 7.78 -2.09 15.87
N ILE A 11 8.71 -2.83 15.26
CA ILE A 11 8.41 -3.92 14.33
C ILE A 11 7.60 -5.01 15.03
N ALA A 12 8.05 -5.48 16.20
CA ALA A 12 7.34 -6.51 16.96
C ALA A 12 5.94 -6.05 17.40
N SER A 13 5.82 -4.78 17.83
CA SER A 13 4.53 -4.20 18.21
C SER A 13 3.57 -4.11 17.01
N TYR A 14 4.09 -3.72 15.85
CA TYR A 14 3.32 -3.68 14.61
C TYR A 14 2.81 -5.08 14.23
N VAL A 15 3.70 -6.07 14.14
CA VAL A 15 3.33 -7.44 13.73
C VAL A 15 2.32 -8.07 14.71
N ALA A 16 2.44 -7.78 16.01
CA ALA A 16 1.47 -8.24 17.00
C ALA A 16 0.09 -7.58 16.85
N ALA A 17 0.05 -6.29 16.49
CA ALA A 17 -1.18 -5.53 16.34
C ALA A 17 -1.86 -5.74 14.98
N GLU A 18 -1.08 -5.87 13.92
CA GLU A 18 -1.52 -6.13 12.54
C GLU A 18 -0.67 -7.26 11.93
N PRO A 19 -1.11 -8.53 12.06
CA PRO A 19 -0.42 -9.66 11.48
C PRO A 19 -0.59 -9.64 9.95
N ALA A 20 0.34 -8.99 9.26
CA ALA A 20 0.37 -8.86 7.81
C ALA A 20 1.36 -9.83 7.14
N LEU A 21 1.62 -11.00 7.75
CA LEU A 21 2.64 -11.95 7.29
C LEU A 21 2.30 -12.61 5.93
N ASP A 22 1.03 -12.51 5.52
CA ASP A 22 0.52 -12.94 4.22
C ASP A 22 0.58 -11.84 3.15
N CYS A 23 0.94 -10.60 3.53
CA CYS A 23 1.08 -9.48 2.61
C CYS A 23 2.51 -9.38 2.07
N ALA A 24 2.65 -9.02 0.79
CA ALA A 24 3.95 -8.67 0.24
C ALA A 24 4.55 -7.47 0.99
N GLY A 25 5.78 -7.62 1.50
CA GLY A 25 6.41 -6.59 2.33
C GLY A 25 5.99 -6.59 3.81
N ALA A 26 5.08 -7.49 4.21
CA ALA A 26 4.62 -7.67 5.57
C ALA A 26 4.00 -6.41 6.23
N PHE A 27 3.30 -5.58 5.45
CA PHE A 27 2.52 -4.44 5.95
C PHE A 27 1.22 -4.26 5.15
N LYS A 28 0.27 -3.50 5.73
CA LYS A 28 -0.95 -3.03 5.08
C LYS A 28 -1.00 -1.50 5.10
N VAL A 29 -0.87 -0.87 3.93
CA VAL A 29 -0.82 0.60 3.82
C VAL A 29 -2.16 1.26 4.13
N GLU A 30 -3.25 0.52 3.93
CA GLU A 30 -4.63 0.86 4.26
C GLU A 30 -4.94 0.71 5.75
N GLY A 31 -4.05 0.06 6.52
CA GLY A 31 -4.19 -0.25 7.93
C GLY A 31 -3.17 0.46 8.82
N LEU A 32 -2.68 -0.24 9.86
CA LEU A 32 -1.64 0.29 10.76
C LEU A 32 -0.29 0.46 10.04
N GLY A 33 -0.08 -0.24 8.93
CA GLY A 33 1.17 -0.21 8.18
C GLY A 33 1.56 1.19 7.71
N ILE A 34 0.60 2.11 7.50
CA ILE A 34 0.92 3.51 7.15
C ILE A 34 1.81 4.20 8.19
N SER A 35 1.74 3.80 9.46
CA SER A 35 2.54 4.35 10.56
C SER A 35 4.03 3.99 10.48
N LEU A 36 4.41 3.08 9.59
CA LEU A 36 5.79 2.62 9.37
C LEU A 36 6.55 3.50 8.36
N PHE A 37 5.89 4.47 7.73
CA PHE A 37 6.46 5.27 6.64
C PHE A 37 6.65 6.73 7.06
N THR A 38 7.70 7.37 6.54
CA THR A 38 7.83 8.84 6.53
C THR A 38 7.05 9.45 5.38
N GLU A 39 6.92 8.72 4.27
CA GLU A 39 6.30 9.22 3.05
C GLU A 39 5.72 8.09 2.20
N VAL A 40 4.54 8.36 1.62
CA VAL A 40 3.97 7.59 0.53
C VAL A 40 3.64 8.57 -0.60
N SER A 41 4.32 8.43 -1.73
CA SER A 41 4.07 9.21 -2.95
C SER A 41 3.55 8.28 -4.03
N SER A 42 2.40 8.61 -4.61
CA SER A 42 1.79 7.88 -5.71
C SER A 42 0.94 8.83 -6.56
N THR A 43 0.94 8.61 -7.88
CA THR A 43 0.00 9.27 -8.81
C THR A 43 -1.30 8.48 -8.95
N ASP A 44 -1.37 7.28 -8.39
CA ASP A 44 -2.55 6.42 -8.32
C ASP A 44 -2.56 5.67 -6.98
N PRO A 45 -3.24 6.20 -5.94
CA PRO A 45 -3.23 5.60 -4.61
C PRO A 45 -3.73 4.15 -4.58
N THR A 46 -4.67 3.78 -5.46
CA THR A 46 -5.24 2.42 -5.50
C THR A 46 -4.25 1.36 -6.00
N ALA A 47 -3.16 1.79 -6.66
CA ALA A 47 -2.03 0.93 -6.98
C ALA A 47 -1.40 0.30 -5.73
N LEU A 48 -1.46 0.99 -4.59
CA LEU A 48 -0.91 0.53 -3.32
C LEU A 48 -1.75 -0.60 -2.71
N GLU A 49 -3.04 -0.66 -3.04
CA GLU A 49 -3.96 -1.73 -2.65
C GLU A 49 -3.92 -2.93 -3.63
N GLY A 50 -3.15 -2.80 -4.72
CA GLY A 50 -2.90 -3.88 -5.69
C GLY A 50 -3.53 -3.67 -7.07
N LEU A 51 -4.29 -2.59 -7.30
CA LEU A 51 -4.87 -2.30 -8.62
C LEU A 51 -4.87 -0.79 -8.93
N PRO A 52 -4.04 -0.31 -9.88
CA PRO A 52 -4.00 1.11 -10.26
C PRO A 52 -5.25 1.50 -11.06
N LEU A 53 -6.33 1.89 -10.37
CA LEU A 53 -7.63 2.16 -10.99
C LEU A 53 -7.61 3.33 -11.97
N ILE A 54 -6.76 4.35 -11.77
CA ILE A 54 -6.65 5.45 -12.74
C ILE A 54 -6.10 4.90 -14.06
N SER A 55 -5.02 4.11 -14.00
CA SER A 55 -4.46 3.46 -15.19
C SER A 55 -5.42 2.46 -15.81
N VAL A 56 -6.06 1.61 -15.01
CA VAL A 56 -7.05 0.63 -15.47
C VAL A 56 -8.22 1.31 -16.17
N CYS A 57 -8.77 2.39 -15.60
CA CYS A 57 -9.84 3.14 -16.23
C CYS A 57 -9.40 3.79 -17.55
N SER A 58 -8.15 4.25 -17.66
CA SER A 58 -7.60 4.73 -18.94
C SER A 58 -7.60 3.61 -19.99
N MET A 59 -7.06 2.44 -19.63
CA MET A 59 -7.00 1.28 -20.51
C MET A 59 -8.40 0.80 -20.92
N LEU A 60 -9.36 0.79 -20.00
CA LEU A 60 -10.74 0.40 -20.30
C LEU A 60 -11.42 1.38 -21.26
N ARG A 61 -11.19 2.70 -21.12
CA ARG A 61 -11.67 3.70 -22.09
C ARG A 61 -11.04 3.52 -23.46
N GLU A 62 -9.72 3.30 -23.53
CA GLU A 62 -9.00 3.02 -24.78
C GLU A 62 -9.52 1.74 -25.47
N ALA A 63 -9.92 0.75 -24.68
CA ALA A 63 -10.53 -0.49 -25.16
C ALA A 63 -12.04 -0.38 -25.47
N ASN A 64 -12.68 0.79 -25.28
CA ASN A 64 -14.13 0.99 -25.39
C ASN A 64 -14.96 0.08 -24.46
N LEU A 65 -14.42 -0.23 -23.29
CA LEU A 65 -15.04 -1.05 -22.24
C LEU A 65 -15.56 -0.20 -21.06
N MET A 66 -15.40 1.13 -21.12
CA MET A 66 -15.86 2.08 -20.11
C MET A 66 -16.35 3.35 -20.82
N ASN A 67 -17.60 3.74 -20.54
CA ASN A 67 -18.29 4.87 -21.18
C ASN A 67 -18.07 6.18 -20.42
#